data_AF-A0AAW5BJS6-F1
#
_entry.id   AF-A0AAW5BJS6-F1
#
_cell.length_a   1.000
_cell.length_b   1.000
_cell.length_c   1.000
_cell.angle_alpha   90.00
_cell.angle_beta   90.00
_cell.angle_gamma   90.00
#
_symmetry.space_group_name_H-M   'P 1'
#
loop_
_entity.id
_entity.type
_entity.pdbx_description
1 polymer ?
#
loop_
_entity_poly.entity_id
_entity_poly.type
_entity_poly.pdbx_seq_one_letter_code
_entity_poly.pdbx_strand_id
1 'polypeptide(L)'
;MDKDILRQYIDACAIVKETEEEIRRIKRQRKTIVQGVVKGSMQGFPYTEQTYHIEGIPYSVVQDPRSLEVEEGLLGQQKANAQDLKLKVEGWMLTIPMRIQRIIRYKIFQKLSWDEVATKMNEGKSGDAYRKQLDDFLKEK
;
A
#
# COMPACT_ATOMS: atom_id res chain seq x y z
N MET A 1 -1.67 7.72 -24.50
CA MET A 1 -0.60 7.55 -23.48
C MET A 1 -1.14 7.92 -22.10
N ASP A 2 -1.78 9.07 -21.91
CA ASP A 2 -2.03 9.58 -20.55
C ASP A 2 -3.25 9.02 -19.80
N LYS A 3 -4.29 8.53 -20.51
CA LYS A 3 -5.45 7.88 -19.87
C LYS A 3 -5.08 6.56 -19.18
N ASP A 4 -4.14 5.83 -19.77
CA ASP A 4 -3.67 4.55 -19.25
C ASP A 4 -2.75 4.75 -18.04
N ILE A 5 -1.96 5.83 -18.01
CA ILE A 5 -1.13 6.21 -16.86
C ILE A 5 -2.00 6.47 -15.63
N LEU A 6 -3.12 7.19 -15.78
CA LEU A 6 -4.05 7.46 -14.68
C LEU A 6 -4.74 6.18 -14.15
N ARG A 7 -5.03 5.22 -15.03
CA ARG A 7 -5.58 3.91 -14.63
C ARG A 7 -4.56 3.07 -13.88
N GLN A 8 -3.35 2.95 -14.45
CA GLN A 8 -2.22 2.26 -13.83
C GLN A 8 -1.90 2.84 -12.45
N TYR A 9 -2.08 4.14 -12.24
CA TYR A 9 -1.91 4.77 -10.93
C TYR A 9 -2.94 4.33 -9.89
N ILE A 10 -4.22 4.22 -10.28
CA ILE A 10 -5.26 3.72 -9.37
C ILE A 10 -4.93 2.29 -8.97
N ASP A 11 -4.57 1.45 -9.94
CA ASP A 11 -4.24 0.06 -9.70
C ASP A 11 -2.97 -0.06 -8.84
N ALA A 12 -1.95 0.76 -9.10
CA ALA A 12 -0.75 0.83 -8.26
C ALA A 12 -1.07 1.25 -6.82
N CYS A 13 -1.95 2.24 -6.63
CA CYS A 13 -2.38 2.65 -5.28
C CYS A 13 -3.15 1.55 -4.55
N ALA A 14 -3.99 0.79 -5.27
CA ALA A 14 -4.70 -0.36 -4.72
C ALA A 14 -3.70 -1.46 -4.30
N ILE A 15 -2.76 -1.81 -5.17
CA ILE A 15 -1.72 -2.81 -4.89
C ILE A 15 -0.87 -2.40 -3.69
N VAL A 16 -0.47 -1.13 -3.57
CA VAL A 16 0.28 -0.64 -2.39
C VAL A 16 -0.55 -0.84 -1.11
N LYS A 17 -1.85 -0.54 -1.15
CA LYS A 17 -2.72 -0.69 0.02
C LYS A 17 -2.92 -2.17 0.40
N GLU A 18 -3.20 -3.02 -0.59
CA GLU A 18 -3.39 -4.47 -0.40
C GLU A 18 -2.12 -5.13 0.15
N THR A 19 -0.96 -4.83 -0.46
CA THR A 19 0.34 -5.36 0.01
C THR A 19 0.70 -4.87 1.41
N GLU A 20 0.37 -3.61 1.76
CA GLU A 20 0.54 -3.12 3.13
C GLU A 20 -0.34 -3.84 4.15
N GLU A 21 -1.59 -4.12 3.81
CA GLU A 21 -2.52 -4.85 4.66
C GLU A 21 -2.07 -6.30 4.87
N GLU A 22 -1.57 -6.94 3.83
CA GLU A 22 -1.01 -8.30 3.88
C GLU A 22 0.24 -8.36 4.75
N ILE A 23 1.19 -7.44 4.56
CA ILE A 23 2.38 -7.33 5.43
C ILE A 23 1.96 -7.10 6.89
N ARG A 24 0.93 -6.28 7.15
CA ARG A 24 0.41 -6.08 8.51
C ARG A 24 -0.25 -7.34 9.08
N ARG A 25 -0.86 -8.19 8.25
CA ARG A 25 -1.45 -9.47 8.67
C ARG A 25 -0.34 -10.46 9.07
N ILE A 26 0.67 -10.64 8.22
CA ILE A 26 1.84 -11.48 8.47
C ILE A 26 2.56 -11.03 9.75
N LYS A 27 2.79 -9.71 9.91
CA LYS A 27 3.40 -9.17 11.13
C LYS A 27 2.56 -9.39 12.38
N ARG A 28 1.23 -9.33 12.29
CA ARG A 28 0.33 -9.64 13.42
C ARG A 28 0.40 -11.11 13.80
N GLN A 29 0.44 -12.01 12.83
CA GLN A 29 0.58 -13.45 13.07
C GLN A 29 1.93 -13.77 13.75
N ARG A 30 3.03 -13.17 13.29
CA ARG A 30 4.38 -13.30 13.90
C ARG A 30 4.50 -12.71 15.30
N LYS A 31 3.77 -11.63 15.61
CA LYS A 31 3.79 -10.96 16.94
C LYS A 31 3.15 -11.77 18.06
N THR A 32 2.59 -12.95 17.77
CA THR A 32 2.27 -13.94 18.80
C THR A 32 3.57 -14.55 19.31
N ILE A 33 4.41 -13.73 19.94
CA ILE A 33 5.59 -14.20 20.67
C ILE A 33 5.03 -14.94 21.87
N VAL A 34 5.18 -16.26 21.88
CA VAL A 34 4.80 -17.08 23.02
C VAL A 34 5.92 -16.91 24.04
N GLN A 35 5.56 -16.33 25.18
CA GLN A 35 6.45 -16.22 26.32
C GLN A 35 6.22 -17.43 27.21
N GLY A 36 7.31 -18.15 27.50
CA GLY A 36 7.34 -19.26 28.44
C GLY A 36 8.28 -18.94 29.59
N VAL A 37 7.94 -19.39 30.79
CA VAL A 37 8.87 -19.42 31.91
C VAL A 37 9.16 -20.87 32.21
N VAL A 38 10.43 -21.26 32.11
CA VAL A 38 10.90 -22.60 32.44
C VAL A 38 11.84 -22.53 33.64
N LYS A 39 11.74 -23.54 34.51
CA LYS A 39 12.63 -23.71 35.66
C LYS A 39 13.75 -24.66 35.27
N GLY A 40 14.99 -24.27 35.53
CA GLY A 40 16.17 -25.10 35.32
C GLY A 40 17.15 -24.93 36.46
N SER A 41 18.29 -25.61 36.39
CA SER A 41 19.41 -25.36 37.31
C SER A 41 20.34 -24.31 36.74
N MET A 42 21.13 -23.67 37.60
CA MET A 42 22.34 -22.94 37.17
C MET A 42 23.28 -23.87 36.39
N GLN A 43 24.05 -23.30 35.45
CA GLN A 43 25.00 -24.07 34.62
C GLN A 43 26.21 -24.58 35.43
N GLY A 44 26.53 -23.94 36.56
CA GLY A 44 27.65 -24.28 37.43
C GLY A 44 27.22 -24.72 38.83
N PHE A 45 28.09 -25.50 39.49
CA PHE A 45 27.91 -25.89 40.89
C PHE A 45 28.03 -24.66 41.81
N PRO A 46 27.21 -24.54 42.87
CA PRO A 46 26.15 -25.45 43.31
C PRO A 46 24.88 -25.24 42.49
N TYR A 47 24.35 -26.30 41.85
CA TYR A 47 23.25 -26.27 40.88
C TYR A 47 21.91 -25.80 41.46
N THR A 48 21.80 -24.51 41.79
CA THR A 48 20.61 -23.90 42.38
C THR A 48 19.54 -23.68 41.33
N GLU A 49 18.27 -23.66 41.76
CA GLU A 49 17.13 -23.40 40.89
C GLU A 49 17.21 -21.99 40.30
N GLN A 50 17.05 -21.89 38.98
CA GLN A 50 17.04 -20.64 38.22
C GLN A 50 15.85 -20.63 37.26
N THR A 51 15.15 -19.50 37.20
CA THR A 51 14.08 -19.26 36.24
C THR A 51 14.64 -18.68 34.94
N TYR A 52 14.29 -19.28 33.81
CA TYR A 52 14.65 -18.80 32.49
C TYR A 52 13.40 -18.32 31.76
N HIS A 53 13.48 -17.11 31.23
CA HIS A 53 12.47 -16.56 30.33
C HIS A 53 12.83 -17.00 28.92
N ILE A 54 11.93 -17.74 28.28
CA ILE A 54 12.06 -18.14 26.88
C ILE A 54 11.00 -17.40 26.07
N GLU A 55 11.43 -16.85 24.95
CA GLU A 55 10.56 -16.19 23.98
C GLU A 55 10.74 -16.92 22.65
N GLY A 56 9.63 -17.24 21.99
CA GLY A 56 9.68 -17.96 20.72
C GLY A 56 8.45 -17.73 19.86
N ILE A 57 8.57 -18.05 18.57
CA ILE A 57 7.46 -18.06 17.62
C ILE A 57 6.88 -19.48 17.61
N PRO A 58 5.55 -19.68 17.74
CA PRO A 58 4.97 -21.01 17.75
C PRO A 58 5.17 -21.71 16.39
N TYR A 59 5.60 -22.97 16.44
CA TYR A 59 5.91 -23.82 15.28
C TYR A 59 4.75 -23.96 14.28
N SER A 60 3.50 -23.76 14.72
CA SER A 60 2.31 -23.83 13.87
C SER A 60 2.18 -22.72 12.82
N VAL A 61 2.95 -21.63 12.94
CA VAL A 61 2.92 -20.49 12.01
C VAL A 61 3.90 -20.68 10.84
N VAL A 62 4.83 -21.65 10.92
CA VAL A 62 5.95 -21.74 9.98
C VAL A 62 6.25 -23.19 9.63
N GLN A 63 5.74 -23.68 8.50
CA GLN A 63 6.16 -24.97 7.93
C GLN A 63 7.61 -24.95 7.43
N ASP A 64 8.11 -23.79 6.97
CA ASP A 64 9.50 -23.60 6.56
C ASP A 64 9.95 -22.14 6.76
N PRO A 65 10.85 -21.82 7.71
CA PRO A 65 11.24 -20.43 8.00
C PRO A 65 11.89 -19.70 6.83
N ARG A 66 12.57 -20.44 5.94
CA ARG A 66 13.22 -19.88 4.74
C ARG A 66 12.22 -19.44 3.69
N SER A 67 11.06 -20.09 3.58
CA SER A 67 10.05 -19.70 2.57
C SER A 67 9.39 -18.38 2.90
N LEU A 68 9.20 -18.08 4.20
CA LEU A 68 8.62 -16.82 4.67
C LEU A 68 9.54 -15.61 4.44
N GLU A 69 10.85 -15.77 4.63
CA GLU A 69 11.81 -14.67 4.35
C GLU A 69 11.84 -14.33 2.85
N VAL A 70 11.75 -15.34 1.99
CA VAL A 70 11.66 -15.16 0.54
C VAL A 70 10.34 -14.48 0.15
N GLU A 71 9.22 -14.90 0.74
CA GLU A 71 7.90 -14.29 0.49
C GLU A 71 7.86 -12.83 0.94
N GLU A 72 8.39 -12.51 2.13
CA GLU A 72 8.50 -11.12 2.60
C GLU A 72 9.40 -10.28 1.69
N GLY A 73 10.50 -10.86 1.17
CA GLY A 73 11.36 -10.21 0.19
C GLY A 73 10.63 -9.87 -1.11
N LEU A 74 9.85 -10.83 -1.64
CA LEU A 74 9.05 -10.64 -2.86
C LEU A 74 7.95 -9.60 -2.67
N LEU A 75 7.21 -9.66 -1.56
CA LEU A 75 6.19 -8.66 -1.22
C LEU A 75 6.79 -7.27 -1.01
N GLY A 76 7.97 -7.19 -0.39
CA GLY A 76 8.73 -5.96 -0.23
C GLY A 76 9.12 -5.35 -1.59
N GLN A 77 9.57 -6.18 -2.52
CA GLN A 77 9.95 -5.73 -3.85
C GLN A 77 8.75 -5.32 -4.71
N GLN A 78 7.64 -6.04 -4.63
CA GLN A 78 6.38 -5.64 -5.27
C GLN A 78 5.90 -4.28 -4.73
N LYS A 79 5.97 -4.08 -3.40
CA LYS A 79 5.64 -2.80 -2.78
C LYS A 79 6.54 -1.67 -3.29
N ALA A 80 7.86 -1.89 -3.34
CA ALA A 80 8.81 -0.89 -3.83
C ALA A 80 8.51 -0.49 -5.28
N ASN A 81 8.27 -1.48 -6.15
CA ASN A 81 7.92 -1.22 -7.55
C ASN A 81 6.62 -0.41 -7.69
N ALA A 82 5.60 -0.74 -6.88
CA ALA A 82 4.33 -0.01 -6.89
C ALA A 82 4.47 1.41 -6.32
N GLN A 83 5.33 1.62 -5.32
CA GLN A 83 5.67 2.94 -4.78
C GLN A 83 6.44 3.80 -5.79
N ASP A 84 7.39 3.23 -6.52
CA ASP A 84 8.13 3.93 -7.57
C ASP A 84 7.20 4.39 -8.70
N LEU A 85 6.27 3.53 -9.12
CA LEU A 85 5.26 3.89 -10.10
C LEU A 85 4.35 5.01 -9.56
N LYS A 86 3.94 4.93 -8.30
CA LYS A 86 3.15 5.98 -7.64
C LYS A 86 3.90 7.33 -7.66
N LEU A 87 5.17 7.37 -7.27
CA LEU A 87 5.99 8.58 -7.26
C LEU A 87 6.15 9.18 -8.66
N LYS A 88 6.36 8.34 -9.69
CA LYS A 88 6.44 8.80 -11.09
C LYS A 88 5.16 9.50 -11.53
N VAL A 89 4.00 8.94 -11.19
CA VAL A 89 2.72 9.56 -11.54
C VAL A 89 2.42 10.79 -10.69
N GLU A 90 2.74 10.80 -9.40
CA GLU A 90 2.62 12.00 -8.56
C GLU A 90 3.50 13.15 -9.10
N GLY A 91 4.72 12.84 -9.51
CA GLY A 91 5.60 13.79 -10.20
C GLY A 91 4.99 14.30 -11.50
N TRP A 92 4.40 13.43 -12.32
CA TRP A 92 3.67 13.84 -13.52
C TRP A 92 2.45 14.71 -13.17
N MET A 93 1.69 14.39 -12.12
CA MET A 93 0.55 15.20 -11.68
C MET A 93 0.97 16.62 -11.32
N LEU A 94 2.12 16.82 -10.69
CA LEU A 94 2.62 18.16 -10.36
C LEU A 94 2.84 19.03 -11.61
N THR A 95 3.07 18.43 -12.78
CA THR A 95 3.22 19.15 -14.05
C THR A 95 1.88 19.56 -14.67
N ILE A 96 0.76 19.02 -14.18
CA ILE A 96 -0.59 19.26 -14.69
C ILE A 96 -1.15 20.56 -14.07
N PRO A 97 -1.85 21.41 -14.85
CA PRO A 97 -2.54 22.57 -14.29
C PRO A 97 -3.55 22.21 -13.19
N MET A 98 -3.61 23.03 -12.13
CA MET A 98 -4.47 22.80 -10.95
C MET A 98 -5.94 22.51 -11.28
N ARG A 99 -6.47 23.15 -12.33
CA ARG A 99 -7.83 22.94 -12.82
C ARG A 99 -8.05 21.50 -13.29
N ILE A 100 -7.13 20.97 -14.10
CA ILE A 100 -7.21 19.60 -14.62
C ILE A 100 -6.97 18.58 -13.50
N GLN A 101 -6.06 18.87 -12.57
CA GLN A 101 -5.87 18.03 -11.37
C GLN A 101 -7.17 17.87 -10.57
N ARG A 102 -7.95 18.95 -10.37
CA ARG A 102 -9.27 18.87 -9.70
C ARG A 102 -10.25 17.98 -10.47
N ILE A 103 -10.30 18.08 -11.79
CA ILE A 103 -11.17 17.24 -12.63
C ILE A 103 -10.78 15.77 -12.51
N ILE A 104 -9.48 15.45 -12.58
CA ILE A 104 -8.96 14.09 -12.37
C ILE A 104 -9.32 13.59 -10.97
N ARG A 105 -9.17 14.42 -9.93
CA ARG A 105 -9.55 14.09 -8.56
C ARG A 105 -11.01 13.66 -8.44
N TYR A 106 -11.93 14.45 -8.99
CA TYR A 106 -13.36 14.16 -8.92
C TYR A 106 -13.75 12.98 -9.81
N LYS A 107 -13.21 12.91 -11.03
CA LYS A 107 -13.63 11.89 -11.99
C LYS A 107 -13.00 10.52 -11.76
N ILE A 108 -11.69 10.49 -11.51
CA ILE A 108 -10.88 9.27 -11.51
C ILE A 108 -10.79 8.69 -10.09
N PHE A 109 -10.48 9.54 -9.10
CA PHE A 109 -10.33 9.07 -7.72
C PHE A 109 -11.65 8.92 -6.97
N GLN A 110 -12.57 9.87 -7.15
CA GLN A 110 -13.88 9.82 -6.48
C GLN A 110 -14.96 9.13 -7.33
N LYS A 111 -14.63 8.73 -8.57
CA LYS A 111 -15.54 8.03 -9.51
C LYS A 111 -16.87 8.75 -9.75
N LEU A 112 -16.91 10.07 -9.63
CA LEU A 112 -18.12 10.88 -9.81
C LEU A 112 -18.59 10.88 -11.28
N SER A 113 -19.87 11.12 -11.48
CA SER A 113 -20.44 11.40 -12.81
C SER A 113 -19.94 12.75 -13.32
N TRP A 114 -20.01 12.99 -14.64
CA TRP A 114 -19.58 14.28 -15.18
C TRP A 114 -20.46 15.44 -14.69
N ASP A 115 -21.73 15.18 -14.39
CA ASP A 115 -22.66 16.17 -13.84
C ASP A 115 -22.36 16.49 -12.37
N GLU A 116 -21.95 15.48 -11.60
CA GLU A 116 -21.48 15.67 -10.22
C GLU A 116 -20.15 16.45 -10.20
N VAL A 117 -19.24 16.16 -11.13
CA VAL A 117 -17.99 16.94 -11.32
C VAL A 117 -18.33 18.40 -11.61
N ALA A 118 -19.28 18.65 -12.52
CA ALA A 118 -19.72 20.01 -12.85
C ALA A 118 -20.30 20.74 -11.63
N THR A 119 -21.11 20.04 -10.84
CA THR A 119 -21.69 20.55 -9.59
C THR A 119 -20.61 20.91 -8.56
N LYS A 120 -19.57 20.08 -8.42
CA LYS A 120 -18.43 20.34 -7.52
C LYS A 120 -17.51 21.46 -7.99
N MET A 121 -17.41 21.67 -9.31
CA MET A 121 -16.62 22.75 -9.88
C MET A 121 -17.35 24.10 -9.74
N ASN A 122 -18.70 24.10 -9.75
CA ASN A 122 -19.57 25.25 -9.50
C ASN A 122 -19.25 26.49 -10.39
N GLU A 123 -18.99 26.25 -11.68
CA GLU A 123 -18.72 27.31 -12.67
C GLU A 123 -19.82 27.43 -13.73
N GLY A 124 -20.98 26.80 -13.51
CA GLY A 124 -22.12 26.83 -14.45
C GLY A 124 -21.88 26.11 -15.79
N LYS A 125 -20.80 25.35 -15.93
CA LYS A 125 -20.48 24.56 -17.14
C LYS A 125 -21.08 23.16 -17.05
N SER A 126 -21.50 22.59 -18.18
CA SER A 126 -21.98 21.20 -18.28
C SER A 126 -20.85 20.18 -18.03
N GLY A 127 -21.22 18.98 -17.58
CA GLY A 127 -20.28 17.86 -17.39
C GLY A 127 -19.45 17.55 -18.63
N ASP A 128 -20.03 17.65 -19.82
CA ASP A 128 -19.34 17.41 -21.09
C ASP A 128 -18.24 18.44 -21.38
N ALA A 129 -18.37 19.67 -20.87
CA ALA A 129 -17.33 20.68 -21.02
C ALA A 129 -16.06 20.31 -20.23
N TYR A 130 -16.22 19.71 -19.04
CA TYR A 130 -15.09 19.22 -18.24
C TYR A 130 -14.49 17.94 -18.82
N ARG A 131 -15.32 17.07 -19.40
CA ARG A 131 -14.84 15.91 -20.16
C ARG A 131 -13.94 16.34 -21.32
N LYS A 132 -14.40 17.30 -22.14
CA LYS A 132 -13.59 17.84 -23.25
C LYS A 132 -12.30 18.49 -22.76
N GLN A 133 -12.35 19.32 -21.71
CA GLN A 133 -11.15 19.92 -21.13
C GLN A 133 -10.10 18.88 -20.70
N LEU A 134 -10.53 17.76 -20.11
CA LEU A 134 -9.62 16.68 -19.76
C LEU A 134 -9.11 15.97 -21.01
N ASP A 135 -9.98 15.63 -21.96
CA ASP A 135 -9.60 14.93 -23.19
C ASP A 135 -8.64 15.78 -24.06
N ASP A 136 -8.82 17.09 -24.13
CA ASP A 136 -7.96 18.01 -24.88
C ASP A 136 -6.59 18.14 -24.20
N PHE A 137 -6.54 18.26 -22.88
CA PHE A 137 -5.28 18.26 -22.13
C PHE A 137 -4.47 16.97 -22.34
N LEU A 138 -5.14 15.82 -22.38
CA LEU A 138 -4.51 14.52 -22.60
C LEU A 138 -4.12 14.26 -24.07
N LYS A 139 -4.55 15.13 -25.00
CA LYS A 139 -4.16 15.08 -26.43
C LYS A 139 -3.01 16.02 -26.74
N GLU A 140 -2.92 17.15 -26.05
CA GLU A 140 -1.82 18.12 -26.20
C GLU A 140 -0.49 17.61 -25.60
N LYS A 141 -0.56 16.54 -24.80
CA LYS A 141 0.57 15.86 -24.14
C LYS A 141 0.82 14.49 -24.75
#